data_AF-A0A9Q0DJN7-F1
#
_entry.id   AF-A0A9Q0DJN7-F1
#
_cell.length_a   1.000
_cell.length_b   1.000
_cell.length_c   1.000
_cell.angle_alpha   90.00
_cell.angle_beta   90.00
_cell.angle_gamma   90.00
#
_symmetry.space_group_name_H-M   'P 1'
#
loop_
_entity.id
_entity.type
_entity.pdbx_description
1 polymer ?
#
loop_
_entity_poly.entity_id
_entity_poly.type
_entity_poly.pdbx_seq_one_letter_code
_entity_poly.pdbx_strand_id
1 'polypeptide(L)'
;MTGKRARVIISILWILSFVIGLIPFLEWNSKKSSCVNLTASCQLECQFELVVDMHYMVYFNFFVCVLLPLLIMLGIYLKIFTVARGQLRQIELKCVGSGGDSHRHHRSLLQREIRAAKSLSIIMGLFAVCWLPVHVLNCLKLFYPVAERPDWVMYVAILLSHANSAVNPVIYAYRIQDFRDTFRKILERHFLCRTEELYRGSDCRPRNRVVPPVQAGPGGPTIVC
;
A
#
# COMPACT_ATOMS: atom_id res chain seq x y z
N MET A 1 -13.54 10.69 -8.84
CA MET A 1 -13.70 9.21 -8.92
C MET A 1 -14.92 8.84 -8.09
N THR A 2 -15.96 8.20 -8.65
CA THR A 2 -17.17 7.84 -7.87
C THR A 2 -16.98 6.50 -7.16
N GLY A 3 -17.57 6.32 -5.97
CA GLY A 3 -17.40 5.08 -5.19
C GLY A 3 -17.91 3.82 -5.90
N LYS A 4 -18.91 3.94 -6.78
CA LYS A 4 -19.36 2.83 -7.65
C LYS A 4 -18.27 2.40 -8.63
N ARG A 5 -17.64 3.36 -9.33
CA ARG A 5 -16.55 3.08 -10.27
C ARG A 5 -15.32 2.49 -9.58
N ALA A 6 -14.98 3.01 -8.39
CA ALA A 6 -13.85 2.50 -7.60
C ALA A 6 -14.04 1.03 -7.20
N ARG A 7 -15.23 0.65 -6.70
CA ARG A 7 -15.54 -0.74 -6.35
C ARG A 7 -15.42 -1.69 -7.54
N VAL A 8 -15.95 -1.29 -8.70
CA VAL A 8 -15.84 -2.09 -9.94
C VAL A 8 -14.37 -2.31 -10.32
N ILE A 9 -13.54 -1.26 -10.28
CA ILE A 9 -12.11 -1.37 -10.58
C ILE A 9 -11.43 -2.34 -9.60
N ILE A 10 -11.70 -2.21 -8.30
CA ILE A 10 -11.12 -3.11 -7.28
C ILE A 10 -11.54 -4.56 -7.53
N SER A 11 -12.81 -4.83 -7.83
CA SER A 11 -13.28 -6.19 -8.14
C SER A 11 -12.60 -6.77 -9.38
N ILE A 12 -12.42 -5.98 -10.44
CA ILE A 12 -11.70 -6.41 -11.65
C ILE A 12 -10.24 -6.74 -11.32
N LEU A 13 -9.57 -5.91 -10.53
CA LEU A 13 -8.17 -6.15 -10.13
C LEU A 13 -8.01 -7.43 -9.31
N TRP A 14 -8.95 -7.75 -8.42
CA TRP A 14 -8.94 -9.00 -7.67
C TRP A 14 -9.13 -10.23 -8.57
N ILE A 15 -10.12 -10.19 -9.47
CA ILE A 15 -10.37 -11.27 -10.42
C ILE A 15 -9.14 -11.49 -11.31
N LEU A 16 -8.57 -10.41 -11.84
CA LEU A 16 -7.37 -10.49 -12.67
C LEU A 16 -6.18 -11.09 -11.90
N SER A 17 -5.98 -10.69 -10.64
CA SER A 17 -4.91 -11.25 -9.79
C SER A 17 -5.08 -12.75 -9.54
N PHE A 18 -6.32 -13.19 -9.30
CA PHE A 18 -6.65 -14.60 -9.11
C PHE A 18 -6.41 -15.41 -10.39
N VAL A 19 -6.88 -14.91 -11.53
CA VAL A 19 -6.65 -15.55 -12.83
C VAL A 19 -5.16 -15.69 -13.09
N ILE A 20 -4.38 -14.61 -12.94
CA ILE A 20 -2.93 -14.62 -13.11
C ILE A 20 -2.29 -15.69 -12.22
N GLY A 21 -2.62 -15.70 -10.92
CA GLY A 21 -2.07 -16.67 -9.96
C GLY A 21 -2.43 -18.13 -10.24
N LEU A 22 -3.53 -18.39 -10.95
CA LEU A 22 -3.95 -19.74 -11.32
C LEU A 22 -3.37 -20.26 -12.63
N ILE A 23 -2.77 -19.39 -13.47
CA ILE A 23 -2.20 -19.81 -14.78
C ILE A 23 -1.19 -20.96 -14.63
N PRO A 24 -0.23 -20.94 -13.68
CA PRO A 24 0.70 -22.05 -13.52
C PRO A 24 0.02 -23.39 -13.22
N PHE A 25 -1.12 -23.39 -12.51
CA PHE A 25 -1.88 -24.60 -12.20
C PHE A 25 -2.63 -25.17 -13.40
N LEU A 26 -2.99 -24.32 -14.38
CA LEU A 26 -3.60 -24.76 -15.63
C LEU A 26 -2.58 -25.44 -16.54
N GLU A 27 -1.34 -24.94 -16.58
CA GLU A 27 -0.23 -25.53 -17.35
C GLU A 27 0.39 -26.77 -16.67
N TRP A 28 0.30 -26.86 -15.34
CA TRP A 28 0.80 -28.00 -14.55
C TRP A 28 0.23 -29.36 -14.98
N ASN A 29 -1.01 -29.39 -15.48
CA ASN A 29 -1.63 -30.62 -15.95
C ASN A 29 -0.94 -31.23 -17.18
N SER A 30 -0.15 -30.45 -17.93
CA SER A 30 0.53 -30.94 -19.15
C SER A 30 1.94 -31.49 -18.89
N LYS A 31 2.62 -31.07 -17.80
CA LYS A 31 4.01 -31.45 -17.51
C LYS A 31 4.18 -32.74 -16.68
N LYS A 32 3.10 -33.49 -16.43
CA LYS A 32 3.12 -34.75 -15.68
C LYS A 32 3.80 -35.92 -16.41
N SER A 33 4.56 -35.66 -17.47
CA SER A 33 5.15 -36.67 -18.38
C SER A 33 6.56 -37.14 -18.00
N SER A 34 7.06 -36.87 -16.80
CA SER A 34 8.40 -37.33 -16.37
C SER A 34 8.45 -38.26 -15.15
N CYS A 35 7.32 -38.69 -14.56
CA CYS A 35 7.31 -39.93 -13.76
C CYS A 35 7.15 -41.13 -14.72
N VAL A 36 8.15 -41.38 -15.58
CA VAL A 36 8.22 -42.60 -16.41
C VAL A 36 9.42 -43.41 -15.93
N ASN A 37 9.09 -44.54 -15.30
CA ASN A 37 9.95 -45.66 -14.90
C ASN A 37 10.85 -45.50 -13.66
N LEU A 38 10.27 -45.62 -12.44
CA LEU A 38 10.78 -46.55 -11.42
C LEU A 38 9.75 -46.70 -10.27
N THR A 39 9.78 -47.86 -9.62
CA THR A 39 8.94 -48.38 -8.54
C THR A 39 9.06 -47.63 -7.20
N ALA A 40 9.08 -46.29 -7.20
CA ALA A 40 9.17 -45.48 -6.00
C ALA A 40 8.08 -44.40 -6.01
N SER A 41 7.41 -44.21 -4.87
CA SER A 41 6.50 -43.11 -4.59
C SER A 41 7.13 -41.77 -5.06
N CYS A 42 6.54 -41.11 -6.06
CA CYS A 42 6.98 -39.78 -6.51
C CYS A 42 6.74 -38.78 -5.37
N GLN A 43 7.71 -38.62 -4.47
CA GLN A 43 7.73 -37.58 -3.45
C GLN A 43 8.29 -36.32 -4.11
N LEU A 44 7.40 -35.46 -4.63
CA LEU A 44 7.82 -34.14 -5.13
C LEU A 44 8.23 -33.29 -3.92
N GLU A 45 9.48 -32.84 -3.90
CA GLU A 45 9.91 -31.75 -3.04
C GLU A 45 9.14 -30.48 -3.48
N CYS A 46 8.40 -29.84 -2.58
CA CYS A 46 7.64 -28.62 -2.87
C CYS A 46 8.58 -27.42 -3.02
N GLN A 47 9.35 -27.37 -4.11
CA GLN A 47 10.17 -26.23 -4.47
C GLN A 47 9.51 -25.42 -5.58
N PHE A 48 9.47 -24.10 -5.39
CA PHE A 48 8.83 -23.13 -6.30
C PHE A 48 9.31 -23.28 -7.75
N GLU A 49 10.56 -23.62 -7.95
CA GLU A 49 11.21 -23.73 -9.27
C GLU A 49 10.82 -24.99 -10.05
N LEU A 50 10.41 -26.04 -9.33
CA LEU A 50 9.93 -27.29 -9.92
C LEU A 50 8.45 -27.18 -10.28
N VAL A 51 7.69 -26.35 -9.56
CA VAL A 51 6.23 -26.22 -9.74
C VAL A 51 5.82 -25.07 -10.66
N VAL A 52 6.66 -24.05 -10.80
CA VAL A 52 6.37 -22.86 -11.59
C VAL A 52 7.37 -22.69 -12.74
N ASP A 53 6.84 -22.48 -13.95
CA ASP A 53 7.65 -22.22 -15.12
C ASP A 53 8.38 -20.85 -15.05
N MET A 54 9.69 -20.87 -15.26
CA MET A 54 10.52 -19.67 -15.20
C MET A 54 10.27 -18.70 -16.37
N HIS A 55 9.85 -19.19 -17.55
CA HIS A 55 9.44 -18.33 -18.65
C HIS A 55 8.15 -17.59 -18.29
N TYR A 56 7.18 -18.25 -17.67
CA TYR A 56 5.98 -17.59 -17.17
C TYR A 56 6.34 -16.50 -16.13
N MET A 57 7.19 -16.83 -15.14
CA MET A 57 7.57 -15.88 -14.08
C MET A 57 8.36 -14.68 -14.59
N VAL A 58 9.20 -14.86 -15.61
CA VAL A 58 9.99 -13.76 -16.19
C VAL A 58 9.18 -12.99 -17.23
N TYR A 59 8.72 -13.63 -18.31
CA TYR A 59 8.10 -12.93 -19.43
C TYR A 59 6.72 -12.36 -19.10
N PHE A 60 5.86 -13.16 -18.48
CA PHE A 60 4.50 -12.70 -18.19
C PHE A 60 4.45 -11.95 -16.85
N ASN A 61 4.83 -12.61 -15.76
CA ASN A 61 4.69 -12.01 -14.44
C ASN A 61 5.60 -10.78 -14.26
N PHE A 62 6.90 -10.89 -14.52
CA PHE A 62 7.79 -9.75 -14.32
C PHE A 62 7.61 -8.66 -15.40
N PHE A 63 7.78 -8.94 -16.69
CA PHE A 63 7.74 -7.87 -17.70
C PHE A 63 6.33 -7.26 -17.88
N VAL A 64 5.28 -8.09 -17.95
CA VAL A 64 3.91 -7.61 -18.23
C VAL A 64 3.21 -7.17 -16.96
N CYS A 65 3.22 -7.96 -15.88
CA CYS A 65 2.42 -7.66 -14.70
C CYS A 65 3.12 -6.74 -13.68
N VAL A 66 4.45 -6.66 -13.68
CA VAL A 66 5.20 -5.86 -12.70
C VAL A 66 5.88 -4.67 -13.35
N LEU A 67 6.79 -4.90 -14.31
CA LEU A 67 7.60 -3.85 -14.91
C LEU A 67 6.75 -2.84 -15.69
N LEU A 68 5.83 -3.31 -16.54
CA LEU A 68 4.99 -2.42 -17.34
C LEU A 68 4.12 -1.49 -16.46
N PRO A 69 3.36 -1.96 -15.46
CA PRO A 69 2.66 -1.08 -14.52
C PRO A 69 3.60 -0.14 -13.76
N LEU A 70 4.79 -0.59 -13.35
CA LEU A 70 5.76 0.27 -12.69
C LEU A 70 6.25 1.39 -13.62
N LEU A 71 6.50 1.12 -14.89
CA LEU A 71 6.91 2.15 -15.84
C LEU A 71 5.79 3.16 -16.11
N ILE A 72 4.54 2.69 -16.28
CA ILE A 72 3.37 3.56 -16.46
C ILE A 72 3.18 4.48 -15.25
N MET A 73 3.18 3.90 -14.05
CA MET A 73 3.01 4.65 -12.81
C MET A 73 4.15 5.64 -12.60
N LEU A 74 5.40 5.28 -12.94
CA LEU A 74 6.56 6.18 -12.86
C LEU A 74 6.38 7.36 -13.82
N GLY A 75 5.99 7.10 -15.06
CA GLY A 75 5.70 8.14 -16.05
C GLY A 75 4.60 9.09 -15.59
N ILE A 76 3.51 8.56 -15.03
CA ILE A 76 2.42 9.36 -14.45
C ILE A 76 2.94 10.23 -13.31
N TYR A 77 3.71 9.69 -12.36
CA TYR A 77 4.25 10.48 -11.25
C TYR A 77 5.24 11.55 -11.70
N LEU A 78 6.10 11.27 -12.68
CA LEU A 78 7.01 12.26 -13.26
C LEU A 78 6.23 13.40 -13.94
N LYS A 79 5.16 13.07 -14.67
CA LYS A 79 4.27 14.08 -15.27
C LYS A 79 3.55 14.92 -14.21
N ILE A 80 2.98 14.28 -13.18
CA ILE A 80 2.34 14.99 -12.05
C ILE A 80 3.34 15.92 -11.38
N PHE A 81 4.54 15.45 -11.07
CA PHE A 81 5.57 16.25 -10.43
C PHE A 81 6.03 17.43 -11.29
N THR A 82 6.15 17.22 -12.60
CA THR A 82 6.52 18.27 -13.55
C THR A 82 5.44 19.34 -13.65
N VAL A 83 4.17 18.94 -13.79
CA VAL A 83 3.02 19.86 -13.85
C VAL A 83 2.89 20.64 -12.54
N ALA A 84 3.00 19.94 -11.40
CA ALA A 84 2.97 20.53 -10.08
C ALA A 84 4.05 21.61 -9.89
N ARG A 85 5.29 21.33 -10.30
CA ARG A 85 6.39 22.30 -10.25
C ARG A 85 6.13 23.50 -11.16
N GLY A 86 5.58 23.27 -12.35
CA GLY A 86 5.18 24.34 -13.28
C GLY A 86 4.10 25.25 -12.69
N GLN A 87 3.05 24.67 -12.10
CA GLN A 87 1.97 25.43 -11.47
C GLN A 87 2.44 26.24 -10.25
N LEU A 88 3.31 25.66 -9.40
CA LEU A 88 3.89 26.39 -8.27
C LEU A 88 4.70 27.62 -8.71
N ARG A 89 5.48 27.50 -9.79
CA ARG A 89 6.28 28.62 -10.34
C ARG A 89 5.40 29.72 -10.93
N GLN A 90 4.30 29.36 -11.60
CA GLN A 90 3.35 30.35 -12.11
C GLN A 90 2.58 31.08 -11.01
N ILE A 91 2.28 30.40 -9.90
CA ILE A 91 1.62 31.02 -8.74
C ILE A 91 2.56 32.04 -8.09
N GLU A 92 3.85 31.72 -7.96
CA GLU A 92 4.84 32.65 -7.38
C GLU A 92 5.00 33.93 -8.21
N LEU A 93 5.02 33.82 -9.54
CA LEU A 93 5.11 34.98 -10.44
C LEU A 93 3.84 35.86 -10.44
N LYS A 94 2.64 35.25 -10.30
CA LYS A 94 1.36 35.99 -10.30
C LYS A 94 1.05 36.66 -8.96
N CYS A 95 1.54 36.13 -7.84
CA CYS A 95 1.32 36.68 -6.50
C CYS A 95 2.05 38.01 -6.23
N VAL A 96 3.04 38.39 -7.06
CA VAL A 96 3.71 39.70 -6.96
C VAL A 96 2.80 40.85 -7.45
N GLY A 97 1.73 40.56 -8.20
CA GLY A 97 0.89 41.59 -8.83
C GLY A 97 -0.56 41.71 -8.34
N SER A 98 -1.10 40.78 -7.56
CA SER A 98 -2.51 40.84 -7.16
C SER A 98 -2.78 40.12 -5.83
N GLY A 99 -3.29 40.86 -4.84
CA GLY A 99 -3.72 40.32 -3.55
C GLY A 99 -5.03 39.55 -3.69
N GLY A 100 -5.06 38.30 -3.22
CA GLY A 100 -6.31 37.53 -3.21
C GLY A 100 -6.21 36.21 -2.46
N ASP A 101 -7.02 36.05 -1.43
CA ASP A 101 -7.14 34.82 -0.63
C ASP A 101 -7.52 33.57 -1.46
N SER A 102 -8.19 33.76 -2.59
CA SER A 102 -8.49 32.67 -3.55
C SER A 102 -7.22 32.00 -4.09
N HIS A 103 -6.18 32.77 -4.38
CA HIS A 103 -4.89 32.25 -4.85
C HIS A 103 -4.14 31.47 -3.75
N ARG A 104 -4.27 31.92 -2.50
CA ARG A 104 -3.74 31.22 -1.32
C ARG A 104 -4.42 29.87 -1.10
N HIS A 105 -5.74 29.81 -1.23
CA HIS A 105 -6.52 28.57 -1.11
C HIS A 105 -6.20 27.58 -2.23
N HIS A 106 -6.08 28.03 -3.48
CA HIS A 106 -5.69 27.15 -4.59
C HIS A 106 -4.27 26.55 -4.40
N ARG A 107 -3.32 27.37 -3.91
CA ARG A 107 -1.96 26.92 -3.59
C ARG A 107 -1.94 25.86 -2.47
N SER A 108 -2.72 26.03 -1.40
CA SER A 108 -2.76 25.08 -0.29
C SER A 108 -3.37 23.74 -0.71
N LEU A 109 -4.42 23.75 -1.54
CA LEU A 109 -5.00 22.54 -2.12
C LEU A 109 -4.00 21.79 -3.00
N LEU A 110 -3.33 22.48 -3.93
CA LEU A 110 -2.31 21.90 -4.80
C LEU A 110 -1.15 21.31 -3.98
N GLN A 111 -0.66 22.01 -2.96
CA GLN A 111 0.38 21.49 -2.07
C GLN A 111 -0.06 20.23 -1.32
N ARG A 112 -1.34 20.13 -0.95
CA ARG A 112 -1.90 18.93 -0.31
C ARG A 112 -1.96 17.76 -1.30
N GLU A 113 -2.39 18.00 -2.53
CA GLU A 113 -2.40 16.99 -3.60
C GLU A 113 -0.98 16.51 -3.94
N ILE A 114 0.00 17.43 -4.05
CA ILE A 114 1.41 17.08 -4.26
C ILE A 114 1.96 16.27 -3.09
N ARG A 115 1.63 16.64 -1.86
CA ARG A 115 2.06 15.89 -0.66
C ARG A 115 1.51 14.47 -0.68
N ALA A 116 0.24 14.30 -1.06
CA ALA A 116 -0.37 12.99 -1.22
C ALA A 116 0.31 12.19 -2.35
N ALA A 117 0.50 12.79 -3.52
CA ALA A 117 1.19 12.15 -4.65
C ALA A 117 2.63 11.75 -4.31
N LYS A 118 3.37 12.58 -3.56
CA LYS A 118 4.72 12.28 -3.06
C LYS A 118 4.73 11.06 -2.13
N SER A 119 3.72 10.91 -1.28
CA SER A 119 3.61 9.72 -0.43
C SER A 119 3.34 8.47 -1.27
N LEU A 120 2.47 8.56 -2.28
CA LEU A 120 2.21 7.44 -3.19
C LEU A 120 3.44 7.05 -4.01
N SER A 121 4.25 8.02 -4.47
CA SER A 121 5.49 7.73 -5.21
C SER A 121 6.56 7.04 -4.33
N ILE A 122 6.60 7.36 -3.03
CA ILE A 122 7.48 6.66 -2.08
C ILE A 122 7.04 5.21 -1.91
N ILE A 123 5.73 4.96 -1.73
CA ILE A 123 5.17 3.60 -1.62
C ILE A 123 5.54 2.78 -2.86
N MET A 124 5.37 3.37 -4.04
CA MET A 124 5.71 2.73 -5.29
C MET A 124 7.21 2.44 -5.44
N GLY A 125 8.08 3.37 -5.04
CA GLY A 125 9.53 3.16 -5.05
C GLY A 125 9.95 2.03 -4.11
N LEU A 126 9.34 1.96 -2.92
CA LEU A 126 9.61 0.89 -1.96
C LEU A 126 9.09 -0.47 -2.46
N PHE A 127 7.91 -0.50 -3.09
CA PHE A 127 7.43 -1.70 -3.77
C PHE A 127 8.45 -2.18 -4.81
N ALA A 128 8.98 -1.29 -5.65
CA ALA A 128 10.00 -1.65 -6.62
C ALA A 128 11.28 -2.17 -5.95
N VAL A 129 11.80 -1.51 -4.91
CA VAL A 129 13.00 -1.95 -4.18
C VAL A 129 12.80 -3.31 -3.52
N CYS A 130 11.60 -3.60 -3.00
CA CYS A 130 11.30 -4.88 -2.36
C CYS A 130 11.12 -6.04 -3.36
N TRP A 131 10.59 -5.77 -4.55
CA TRP A 131 10.26 -6.81 -5.54
C TRP A 131 11.30 -6.99 -6.64
N LEU A 132 12.01 -5.93 -7.05
CA LEU A 132 13.01 -6.03 -8.12
C LEU A 132 14.10 -7.07 -7.84
N PRO A 133 14.64 -7.23 -6.61
CA PRO A 133 15.70 -8.21 -6.36
C PRO A 133 15.28 -9.64 -6.68
N VAL A 134 14.08 -10.07 -6.28
CA VAL A 134 13.60 -11.42 -6.58
C VAL A 134 13.35 -11.61 -8.08
N HIS A 135 12.80 -10.60 -8.76
CA HIS A 135 12.60 -10.66 -10.21
C HIS A 135 13.91 -10.67 -11.00
N VAL A 136 14.91 -9.89 -10.58
CA VAL A 136 16.25 -9.90 -11.19
C VAL A 136 16.90 -11.27 -11.01
N LEU A 137 16.79 -11.89 -9.83
CA LEU A 137 17.31 -13.24 -9.61
C LEU A 137 16.62 -14.28 -10.49
N ASN A 138 15.29 -14.17 -10.68
CA ASN A 138 14.53 -15.03 -11.59
C ASN A 138 14.97 -14.85 -13.05
N CYS A 139 15.16 -13.61 -13.51
CA CYS A 139 15.70 -13.32 -14.84
C CYS A 139 17.09 -13.92 -15.01
N LEU A 140 17.99 -13.67 -14.05
CA LEU A 140 19.33 -14.22 -14.08
C LEU A 140 19.28 -15.76 -14.10
N LYS A 141 18.37 -16.39 -13.36
CA LYS A 141 18.25 -17.86 -13.32
C LYS A 141 17.82 -18.42 -14.67
N LEU A 142 16.91 -17.73 -15.37
CA LEU A 142 16.45 -18.10 -16.70
C LEU A 142 17.54 -17.89 -17.77
N PHE A 143 18.23 -16.75 -17.77
CA PHE A 143 19.20 -16.38 -18.81
C PHE A 143 20.61 -16.93 -18.58
N TYR A 144 20.98 -17.21 -17.32
CA TYR A 144 22.30 -17.72 -16.93
C TYR A 144 22.16 -18.93 -15.98
N PRO A 145 21.75 -20.10 -16.51
CA PRO A 145 21.51 -21.30 -15.71
C PRO A 145 22.79 -21.92 -15.12
N VAL A 146 23.97 -21.58 -15.66
CA VAL A 146 25.28 -22.15 -15.25
C VAL A 146 25.95 -21.35 -14.13
N ALA A 147 25.41 -20.17 -13.77
CA ALA A 147 25.99 -19.36 -12.72
C ALA A 147 25.60 -19.91 -11.33
N GLU A 148 26.55 -20.55 -10.65
CA GLU A 148 26.39 -20.94 -9.25
C GLU A 148 26.08 -19.71 -8.40
N ARG A 149 24.94 -19.76 -7.69
CA ARG A 149 24.51 -18.70 -6.79
C ARG A 149 24.23 -19.32 -5.44
N PRO A 150 24.70 -18.69 -4.36
CA PRO A 150 24.45 -19.22 -3.05
C PRO A 150 22.99 -18.95 -2.64
N ASP A 151 22.33 -19.98 -2.11
CA ASP A 151 20.88 -19.98 -1.84
C ASP A 151 20.43 -18.86 -0.89
N TRP A 152 21.32 -18.39 0.00
CA TRP A 152 21.05 -17.28 0.91
C TRP A 152 20.64 -15.99 0.18
N VAL A 153 21.13 -15.76 -1.04
CA VAL A 153 20.77 -14.58 -1.84
C VAL A 153 19.30 -14.64 -2.24
N MET A 154 18.81 -15.82 -2.62
CA MET A 154 17.40 -16.01 -2.93
C MET A 154 16.54 -15.84 -1.67
N TYR A 155 16.95 -16.42 -0.54
CA TYR A 155 16.21 -16.26 0.73
C TYR A 155 16.11 -14.80 1.18
N VAL A 156 17.19 -14.03 1.06
CA VAL A 156 17.18 -12.59 1.38
C VAL A 156 16.23 -11.83 0.45
N ALA A 157 16.23 -12.13 -0.84
CA ALA A 157 15.33 -11.49 -1.80
C ALA A 157 13.86 -11.83 -1.53
N ILE A 158 13.55 -13.09 -1.19
CA ILE A 158 12.22 -13.52 -0.79
C ILE A 158 11.79 -12.80 0.49
N LEU A 159 12.65 -12.76 1.52
CA LEU A 159 12.37 -12.06 2.77
C LEU A 159 12.07 -10.58 2.53
N LEU A 160 12.87 -9.92 1.67
CA LEU A 160 12.67 -8.54 1.30
C LEU A 160 11.32 -8.32 0.58
N SER A 161 10.93 -9.23 -0.30
CA SER A 161 9.62 -9.18 -0.97
C SER A 161 8.46 -9.28 0.04
N HIS A 162 8.61 -10.08 1.10
CA HIS A 162 7.60 -10.26 2.14
C HIS A 162 7.54 -9.05 3.10
N ALA A 163 8.67 -8.42 3.36
CA ALA A 163 8.74 -7.19 4.14
C ALA A 163 7.92 -6.04 3.54
N ASN A 164 7.70 -6.02 2.22
CA ASN A 164 6.85 -5.05 1.53
C ASN A 164 5.46 -4.89 2.18
N SER A 165 4.86 -5.99 2.64
CA SER A 165 3.54 -5.95 3.29
C SER A 165 3.56 -5.21 4.62
N ALA A 166 4.63 -5.36 5.41
CA ALA A 166 4.82 -4.69 6.71
C ALA A 166 5.18 -3.20 6.56
N VAL A 167 5.83 -2.84 5.44
CA VAL A 167 6.23 -1.45 5.16
C VAL A 167 5.03 -0.54 4.91
N ASN A 168 3.93 -1.03 4.36
CA ASN A 168 2.76 -0.21 4.02
C ASN A 168 2.16 0.55 5.24
N PRO A 169 1.76 -0.11 6.35
CA PRO A 169 1.29 0.59 7.56
C PRO A 169 2.30 1.59 8.12
N VAL A 170 3.59 1.24 8.12
CA VAL A 170 4.68 2.11 8.60
C VAL A 170 4.71 3.40 7.78
N ILE A 171 4.68 3.31 6.45
CA ILE A 171 4.66 4.49 5.59
C ILE A 171 3.44 5.36 5.90
N TYR A 172 2.24 4.79 6.00
CA TYR A 172 1.04 5.55 6.29
C TYR A 172 1.13 6.26 7.66
N ALA A 173 1.64 5.55 8.66
CA ALA A 173 1.89 6.07 10.00
C ALA A 173 3.03 7.11 10.09
N TYR A 174 3.88 7.29 9.08
CA TYR A 174 4.85 8.39 9.07
C TYR A 174 4.45 9.54 8.13
N ARG A 175 3.67 9.25 7.09
CA ARG A 175 3.46 10.18 5.96
C ARG A 175 2.08 10.82 5.91
N ILE A 176 1.05 10.22 6.51
CA ILE A 176 -0.31 10.75 6.52
C ILE A 176 -0.66 11.19 7.94
N GLN A 177 -0.73 12.50 8.17
CA GLN A 177 -1.02 13.08 9.50
C GLN A 177 -2.39 12.61 10.02
N ASP A 178 -3.42 12.62 9.17
CA ASP A 178 -4.77 12.15 9.55
C ASP A 178 -4.78 10.67 9.99
N PHE A 179 -3.95 9.83 9.37
CA PHE A 179 -3.83 8.41 9.73
C PHE A 179 -3.08 8.23 11.04
N ARG A 180 -2.03 9.02 11.27
CA ARG A 180 -1.29 9.07 12.55
C ARG A 180 -2.17 9.46 13.71
N ASP A 181 -2.97 10.49 13.53
CA ASP A 181 -3.83 11.02 14.59
C ASP A 181 -4.93 10.02 14.93
N THR A 182 -5.47 9.33 13.92
CA THR A 182 -6.44 8.25 14.11
C THR A 182 -5.79 7.03 14.78
N PHE A 183 -4.60 6.62 14.35
CA PHE A 183 -3.87 5.49 14.94
C PHE A 183 -3.51 5.76 16.41
N ARG A 184 -3.08 6.99 16.72
CA ARG A 184 -2.81 7.43 18.10
C ARG A 184 -4.08 7.41 18.93
N LYS A 185 -5.21 7.91 18.42
CA LYS A 185 -6.51 7.85 19.12
C LYS A 185 -6.95 6.41 19.38
N ILE A 186 -6.78 5.50 18.42
CA ILE A 186 -7.10 4.08 18.60
C ILE A 186 -6.21 3.46 19.68
N LEU A 187 -4.90 3.74 19.65
CA LEU A 187 -3.94 3.25 20.64
C LEU A 187 -4.23 3.81 22.04
N GLU A 188 -4.54 5.10 22.15
CA GLU A 188 -4.88 5.75 23.41
C GLU A 188 -6.18 5.22 24.01
N ARG A 189 -7.18 4.94 23.17
CA ARG A 189 -8.48 4.40 23.60
C ARG A 189 -8.42 2.91 23.98
N HIS A 190 -7.73 2.08 23.20
CA HIS A 190 -7.75 0.62 23.40
C HIS A 190 -6.61 0.10 24.27
N PHE A 191 -5.42 0.73 24.24
CA PHE A 191 -4.24 0.22 24.96
C PHE A 191 -3.87 1.05 26.19
N LEU A 192 -4.21 2.34 26.22
CA LEU A 192 -3.86 3.22 27.34
C LEU A 192 -5.04 3.50 28.29
N CYS A 193 -6.23 2.94 28.03
CA CYS A 193 -7.47 3.15 28.80
C CYS A 193 -7.61 4.60 29.28
N ARG A 194 -7.26 5.57 28.43
CA ARG A 194 -7.32 6.96 28.85
C ARG A 194 -8.78 7.39 28.76
N THR A 195 -9.40 7.56 29.92
CA THR A 195 -10.73 8.12 30.11
C THR A 195 -10.88 9.32 29.19
N GLU A 196 -11.79 9.25 28.21
CA GLU A 196 -12.29 10.48 27.63
C GLU A 196 -13.11 11.16 28.73
N GLU A 197 -12.49 12.13 29.41
CA GLU A 197 -13.28 13.25 29.88
C GLU A 197 -13.93 13.86 28.63
N LEU A 198 -15.20 13.47 28.43
CA LEU A 198 -16.08 14.01 27.43
C LEU A 198 -15.88 15.52 27.34
N TYR A 199 -15.46 15.94 26.15
CA TYR A 199 -15.51 17.26 25.56
C TYR A 199 -16.59 18.20 26.16
N ARG A 200 -16.37 18.73 27.37
CA ARG A 200 -17.18 19.81 27.97
C ARG A 200 -16.60 21.14 27.52
N GLY A 201 -16.69 21.39 26.22
CA GLY A 201 -16.27 22.63 25.59
C GLY A 201 -17.43 23.25 24.83
N SER A 202 -18.31 23.95 25.52
CA SER A 202 -19.17 25.00 24.96
C SER A 202 -19.63 25.89 26.10
N ASP A 203 -18.73 26.74 26.57
CA ASP A 203 -19.11 27.92 27.34
C ASP A 203 -19.78 28.91 26.38
N CYS A 204 -21.08 29.14 26.59
CA CYS A 204 -21.82 30.29 26.07
C CYS A 204 -23.12 30.50 26.87
N ARG A 205 -22.98 31.17 28.02
CA ARG A 205 -23.96 32.00 28.77
C ARG A 205 -25.28 31.40 29.30
N PRO A 206 -25.86 32.00 30.37
CA PRO A 206 -26.83 31.34 31.23
C PRO A 206 -28.27 31.59 30.79
N ARG A 207 -29.13 30.57 30.87
CA ARG A 207 -30.58 30.77 30.88
C ARG A 207 -31.22 29.87 31.92
N ASN A 208 -31.74 30.51 32.95
CA ASN A 208 -32.55 29.95 34.03
C ASN A 208 -33.49 28.84 33.54
N ARG A 209 -33.28 27.63 34.03
CA ARG A 209 -34.34 26.64 34.25
C ARG A 209 -34.08 25.91 35.56
N VAL A 210 -34.99 26.13 36.50
CA VAL A 210 -35.14 25.35 37.71
C VAL A 210 -35.46 23.91 37.29
N VAL A 211 -34.60 22.96 37.67
CA VAL A 211 -34.85 21.51 37.57
C VAL A 211 -34.56 20.92 38.95
N PRO A 212 -35.45 20.09 39.53
CA PRO A 212 -35.34 19.63 40.92
C PRO A 212 -34.26 18.56 41.09
N PRO A 213 -33.85 18.24 42.35
CA PRO A 213 -32.71 17.37 42.60
C PRO A 213 -33.08 15.90 42.35
N VAL A 214 -32.34 15.22 41.50
CA VAL A 214 -32.34 13.75 41.45
C VAL A 214 -31.19 13.26 42.32
N GLN A 215 -31.56 12.42 43.28
CA GLN A 215 -30.74 11.84 44.33
C GLN A 215 -29.52 11.08 43.80
N ALA A 216 -28.42 11.20 44.56
CA ALA A 216 -27.20 10.44 44.38
C ALA A 216 -27.43 8.94 44.65
N GLY A 217 -27.07 8.09 43.69
CA GLY A 217 -26.89 6.64 43.88
C GLY A 217 -25.45 6.25 43.54
N PRO A 218 -24.82 5.32 44.28
CA PRO A 218 -23.40 5.02 44.16
C PRO A 218 -23.15 4.05 43.01
N GLY A 219 -22.52 4.52 41.94
CA GLY A 219 -22.09 3.69 40.83
C GLY A 219 -21.00 4.41 40.06
N GLY A 220 -19.75 4.07 40.35
CA GLY A 220 -18.58 4.62 39.67
C GLY A 220 -18.59 4.35 38.16
N PRO A 221 -17.72 5.01 37.38
CA PRO A 221 -17.67 4.82 35.94
C PRO A 221 -17.35 3.36 35.61
N THR A 222 -18.30 2.70 34.95
CA THR A 222 -18.14 1.36 34.39
C THR A 222 -17.04 1.39 33.33
N ILE A 223 -15.91 0.77 33.64
CA ILE A 223 -14.87 0.45 32.66
C ILE A 223 -15.45 -0.67 31.79
N VAL A 224 -15.88 -0.34 30.58
CA VAL A 224 -16.19 -1.36 29.56
C VAL A 224 -14.91 -1.57 28.75
N CYS A 225 -14.27 -2.71 28.97
CA CYS A 225 -13.27 -3.28 28.05
C CYS A 225 -13.97 -3.88 26.84
#